data_AF-A0A4Q8ULX9-F1
#
_entry.id   AF-A0A4Q8ULX9-F1
#
_cell.length_a   1.000
_cell.length_b   1.000
_cell.length_c   1.000
_cell.angle_alpha   90.00
_cell.angle_beta   90.00
_cell.angle_gamma   90.00
#
_symmetry.space_group_name_H-M   'P 1'
#
loop_
_entity.id
_entity.type
_entity.pdbx_description
1 polymer ?
#
loop_
_entity_poly.entity_id
_entity_poly.type
_entity_poly.pdbx_seq_one_letter_code
_entity_poly.pdbx_strand_id
1 'polypeptide(L)'
;MKTASNSHLHSAPPRPHTARPQVSHHSHFGAGMPTAESEYVGKPTCDNCGTDEFIYLESYIPPVYRRDGAVRTLGEVAYTCTRCEQFSAHSVPASWTPPGWYLG
;
A
#
# COMPACT_ATOMS: atom_id res chain seq x y z
N MET A 1 47.59 -21.56 60.96
CA MET A 1 47.49 -23.04 61.01
C MET A 1 46.17 -23.36 61.71
N LYS A 2 45.15 -24.06 61.18
CA LYS A 2 45.09 -25.16 60.20
C LYS A 2 44.02 -24.92 59.12
N THR A 3 44.34 -25.43 57.95
CA THR A 3 43.54 -25.70 56.75
C THR A 3 42.48 -26.80 56.97
N ALA A 4 41.40 -26.74 56.21
CA ALA A 4 40.76 -27.91 55.62
C ALA A 4 39.93 -27.51 54.37
N SER A 5 40.06 -28.35 53.35
CA SER A 5 39.56 -28.23 51.98
C SER A 5 38.45 -29.26 51.75
N ASN A 6 37.45 -28.95 50.91
CA ASN A 6 36.83 -29.89 49.94
C ASN A 6 35.90 -29.09 49.01
N SER A 7 36.16 -28.91 47.72
CA SER A 7 36.09 -29.84 46.56
C SER A 7 34.67 -30.22 46.13
N HIS A 8 34.48 -30.16 44.80
CA HIS A 8 33.43 -30.77 43.96
C HIS A 8 32.27 -29.88 43.46
N LEU A 9 32.55 -29.25 42.31
CA LEU A 9 31.86 -29.44 41.03
C LEU A 9 30.33 -29.65 41.08
N HIS A 10 29.60 -28.65 40.57
CA HIS A 10 28.31 -28.89 39.92
C HIS A 10 28.26 -28.12 38.60
N SER A 11 28.36 -28.86 37.50
CA SER A 11 28.07 -28.40 36.14
C SER A 11 26.56 -28.20 36.02
N ALA A 12 26.12 -26.98 35.70
CA ALA A 12 24.73 -26.71 35.37
C ALA A 12 24.49 -26.93 33.85
N PRO A 13 23.36 -27.54 33.45
CA PRO A 13 23.05 -27.85 32.06
C PRO A 13 22.74 -26.58 31.24
N PRO A 14 22.89 -26.63 29.90
CA PRO A 14 22.56 -25.50 29.04
C PRO A 14 21.05 -25.22 29.09
N ARG A 15 20.66 -23.98 29.37
CA ARG A 15 19.29 -23.52 29.13
C ARG A 15 19.07 -23.42 27.62
N PRO A 16 18.15 -24.20 27.02
CA PRO A 16 17.70 -23.90 25.68
C PRO A 16 16.93 -22.58 25.75
N HIS A 17 17.38 -21.62 24.95
CA HIS A 17 16.60 -20.46 24.55
C HIS A 17 15.28 -20.99 23.97
N THR A 18 14.21 -20.89 24.75
CA THR A 18 12.84 -21.01 24.25
C THR A 18 12.67 -19.96 23.18
N ALA A 19 12.81 -20.40 21.93
CA ALA A 19 12.43 -19.66 20.75
C ALA A 19 10.96 -19.26 20.92
N ARG A 20 10.74 -17.94 20.95
CA ARG A 20 9.43 -17.32 20.83
C ARG A 20 8.71 -17.95 19.63
N PRO A 21 7.47 -18.43 19.78
CA PRO A 21 6.74 -18.96 18.64
C PRO A 21 6.60 -17.86 17.58
N GLN A 22 7.08 -18.14 16.37
CA GLN A 22 6.75 -17.35 15.19
C GLN A 22 5.23 -17.42 15.03
N VAL A 23 4.55 -16.33 15.36
CA VAL A 23 3.19 -16.09 14.86
C VAL A 23 3.33 -16.06 13.35
N SER A 24 2.95 -17.17 12.71
CA SER A 24 2.71 -17.21 11.29
C SER A 24 1.48 -16.35 11.05
N HIS A 25 1.69 -15.05 10.81
CA HIS A 25 0.72 -14.26 10.08
C HIS A 25 0.69 -14.83 8.65
N HIS A 26 -0.07 -15.91 8.48
CA HIS A 26 -0.56 -16.31 7.18
C HIS A 26 -1.54 -15.21 6.75
N SER A 27 -0.99 -14.13 6.20
CA SER A 27 -1.75 -13.26 5.31
C SER A 27 -2.21 -14.16 4.17
N HIS A 28 -3.46 -14.60 4.27
CA HIS A 28 -4.23 -15.08 3.14
C HIS A 28 -4.32 -13.90 2.16
N PHE A 29 -3.27 -13.70 1.38
CA PHE A 29 -3.37 -13.05 0.09
C PHE A 29 -4.19 -14.01 -0.76
N GLY A 30 -5.51 -13.97 -0.55
CA GLY A 30 -6.46 -14.49 -1.50
C GLY A 30 -6.15 -13.80 -2.81
N ALA A 31 -5.50 -14.54 -3.71
CA ALA A 31 -5.40 -14.23 -5.11
C ALA A 31 -6.82 -14.30 -5.70
N GLY A 32 -7.67 -13.34 -5.33
CA GLY A 32 -8.71 -12.88 -6.22
C GLY A 32 -7.97 -12.12 -7.30
N MET A 33 -7.76 -12.77 -8.45
CA MET A 33 -7.31 -12.08 -9.64
C MET A 33 -8.20 -10.85 -9.84
N PRO A 34 -7.68 -9.61 -9.82
CA PRO A 34 -8.36 -8.58 -10.58
C PRO A 34 -8.21 -9.04 -12.03
N THR A 35 -9.28 -9.63 -12.56
CA THR A 35 -9.44 -9.79 -14.00
C THR A 35 -9.05 -8.45 -14.61
N ALA A 36 -8.15 -8.49 -15.59
CA ALA A 36 -7.66 -7.35 -16.36
C ALA A 36 -8.78 -6.71 -17.20
N GLU A 37 -9.84 -6.27 -16.53
CA GLU A 37 -10.86 -5.32 -16.98
C GLU A 37 -10.56 -3.93 -16.37
N SER A 38 -9.34 -3.77 -15.85
CA SER A 38 -8.75 -2.54 -15.31
C SER A 38 -8.31 -1.56 -16.41
N GLU A 39 -9.09 -1.44 -17.48
CA GLU A 39 -8.84 -0.45 -18.54
C GLU A 39 -10.02 0.50 -18.76
N TYR A 40 -11.04 0.47 -17.91
CA TYR A 40 -11.86 1.66 -17.75
C TYR A 40 -11.04 2.72 -17.00
N VAL A 41 -10.33 3.54 -17.79
CA VAL A 41 -9.65 4.78 -17.38
C VAL A 41 -10.75 5.79 -16.99
N GLY A 42 -11.31 5.57 -15.80
CA GLY A 42 -12.46 6.28 -15.27
C GLY A 42 -12.09 7.40 -14.31
N LYS A 43 -13.12 8.10 -13.84
CA LYS A 43 -12.99 9.04 -12.72
C LYS A 43 -12.51 8.26 -11.47
N PRO A 44 -11.77 8.87 -10.54
CA PRO A 44 -11.35 8.23 -9.29
C PRO A 44 -12.51 7.60 -8.53
N THR A 45 -12.40 6.31 -8.18
CA THR A 45 -13.40 5.58 -7.38
C THR A 45 -12.69 4.60 -6.46
N CYS A 46 -13.23 4.35 -5.28
CA CYS A 46 -12.68 3.31 -4.41
C CYS A 46 -13.22 1.94 -4.83
N ASP A 47 -12.33 1.00 -5.16
CA ASP A 47 -12.73 -0.36 -5.59
C ASP A 47 -13.57 -1.11 -4.54
N ASN A 48 -13.28 -0.89 -3.25
CA ASN A 48 -14.00 -1.53 -2.16
C ASN A 48 -15.33 -0.84 -1.82
N CYS A 49 -15.45 0.47 -2.05
CA CYS A 49 -16.71 1.19 -1.80
C CYS A 49 -17.61 1.29 -3.04
N GLY A 50 -17.04 1.17 -4.24
CA GLY A 50 -17.72 1.36 -5.52
C GLY A 50 -18.16 2.81 -5.79
N THR A 51 -17.58 3.81 -5.13
CA THR A 51 -18.00 5.22 -5.22
C THR A 51 -16.80 6.19 -5.16
N ASP A 52 -17.00 7.42 -5.65
CA ASP A 52 -16.07 8.54 -5.55
C ASP A 52 -16.31 9.44 -4.31
N GLU A 53 -17.36 9.19 -3.53
CA GLU A 53 -17.79 10.03 -2.40
C GLU A 53 -16.71 10.21 -1.31
N PHE A 54 -15.93 9.15 -1.03
CA PHE A 54 -14.94 9.14 0.04
C PHE A 54 -13.51 9.42 -0.45
N ILE A 55 -13.37 9.87 -1.70
CA ILE A 55 -12.07 10.05 -2.33
C ILE A 55 -11.48 11.42 -1.97
N TYR A 56 -10.30 11.39 -1.36
CA TYR A 56 -9.43 12.55 -1.21
C TYR A 56 -8.36 12.54 -2.31
N LEU A 57 -8.32 13.58 -3.14
CA LEU A 57 -7.34 13.69 -4.20
C LEU A 57 -6.00 14.19 -3.63
N GLU A 58 -4.96 13.38 -3.81
CA GLU A 58 -3.61 13.67 -3.32
C GLU A 58 -2.83 14.48 -4.37
N SER A 59 -2.93 14.06 -5.64
CA SER A 59 -2.25 14.75 -6.74
C SER A 59 -2.95 14.52 -8.08
N TYR A 60 -2.71 15.45 -9.00
CA TYR A 60 -3.14 15.36 -10.39
C TYR A 60 -2.04 15.90 -11.30
N ILE A 61 -1.69 15.10 -12.32
CA ILE A 61 -0.78 15.47 -13.40
C ILE A 61 -1.63 15.65 -14.66
N PRO A 62 -1.69 16.85 -15.25
CA PRO A 62 -2.50 17.09 -16.43
C PRO A 62 -1.98 16.35 -17.66
N PRO A 63 -2.85 16.00 -18.63
CA PRO A 63 -2.43 15.39 -19.88
C PRO A 63 -1.49 16.33 -20.66
N VAL A 64 -0.56 15.73 -21.39
CA VAL A 64 0.35 16.45 -22.28
C VAL A 64 -0.18 16.36 -23.70
N TYR A 65 -0.33 17.50 -24.35
CA TYR A 65 -0.78 17.59 -25.75
C TYR A 65 0.41 17.81 -26.70
N ARG A 66 0.30 17.25 -27.90
CA ARG A 66 1.17 17.58 -29.03
C ARG A 66 0.78 18.93 -29.64
N ARG A 67 1.62 19.49 -30.52
CA ARG A 67 1.32 20.75 -31.24
C ARG A 67 0.10 20.66 -32.16
N ASP A 68 -0.21 19.46 -32.63
CA ASP A 68 -1.39 19.16 -33.47
C ASP A 68 -2.69 18.99 -32.66
N GLY A 69 -2.63 19.17 -31.33
CA GLY A 69 -3.77 19.03 -30.43
C GLY A 69 -4.06 17.59 -30.00
N ALA A 70 -3.38 16.59 -30.56
CA ALA A 70 -3.55 15.20 -30.14
C ALA A 70 -2.92 14.97 -28.75
N VAL A 71 -3.54 14.09 -27.96
CA VAL A 71 -3.02 13.69 -26.65
C VAL A 71 -1.72 12.91 -26.86
N ARG A 72 -0.62 13.39 -26.26
CA ARG A 72 0.68 12.71 -26.23
C ARG A 72 0.77 11.75 -25.05
N THR A 73 0.27 12.19 -23.89
CA THR A 73 0.31 11.46 -22.62
C THR A 73 -0.97 11.77 -21.86
N LEU A 74 -1.62 10.74 -21.32
CA LEU A 74 -2.81 10.89 -20.49
C LEU A 74 -2.49 11.65 -19.19
N GLY A 75 -3.53 12.18 -18.56
CA GLY A 75 -3.37 12.68 -17.20
C GLY A 75 -3.20 11.52 -16.22
N GLU A 76 -2.71 11.81 -15.03
CA GLU A 76 -2.61 10.85 -13.93
C GLU A 76 -3.22 11.46 -12.68
N VAL A 77 -3.91 10.65 -11.90
CA VAL A 77 -4.47 11.04 -10.61
C VAL A 77 -4.06 10.05 -9.54
N ALA A 78 -3.71 10.57 -8.37
CA ALA A 78 -3.48 9.78 -7.17
C ALA A 78 -4.46 10.22 -6.08
N TYR A 79 -4.98 9.26 -5.33
CA TYR A 79 -6.02 9.53 -4.36
C TYR A 79 -6.07 8.49 -3.23
N THR A 80 -6.65 8.91 -2.11
CA THR A 80 -6.84 8.08 -0.92
C THR A 80 -8.34 7.98 -0.61
N CYS A 81 -8.86 6.76 -0.47
CA CYS A 81 -10.19 6.57 0.08
C CYS A 81 -10.16 6.78 1.60
N THR A 82 -10.83 7.81 2.09
CA THR A 82 -10.88 8.16 3.52
C THR A 82 -11.66 7.15 4.37
N ARG A 83 -12.48 6.29 3.75
CA ARG A 83 -13.25 5.25 4.45
C ARG A 83 -12.51 3.92 4.56
N CYS A 84 -11.81 3.53 3.50
CA CYS A 84 -11.04 2.29 3.46
C CYS A 84 -9.57 2.48 3.81
N GLU A 85 -9.14 3.74 3.94
CA GLU A 85 -7.75 4.14 4.20
C GLU A 85 -6.77 3.57 3.15
N GLN A 86 -7.24 3.46 1.90
CA GLN A 86 -6.48 2.86 0.82
C GLN A 86 -6.13 3.87 -0.26
N PHE A 87 -4.87 3.83 -0.68
CA PHE A 87 -4.33 4.64 -1.76
C PHE A 87 -4.48 3.93 -3.11
N SER A 88 -4.78 4.70 -4.15
CA SER A 88 -4.77 4.24 -5.54
C SER A 88 -4.32 5.38 -6.47
N ALA A 89 -3.77 5.01 -7.64
CA ALA A 89 -3.37 5.95 -8.67
C ALA A 89 -3.55 5.33 -10.05
N HIS A 90 -4.08 6.11 -10.99
CA HIS A 90 -4.33 5.65 -12.35
C HIS A 90 -4.33 6.79 -13.38
N SER A 91 -4.18 6.42 -14.66
CA SER A 91 -4.34 7.38 -15.74
C SER A 91 -5.80 7.79 -15.91
N VAL A 92 -6.04 9.05 -16.27
CA VAL A 92 -7.37 9.64 -16.51
C VAL A 92 -7.48 10.15 -17.94
N PRO A 93 -8.68 10.12 -18.54
CA PRO A 93 -8.87 10.60 -19.90
C PRO A 93 -8.61 12.11 -19.96
N ALA A 94 -8.14 12.59 -21.10
CA ALA A 94 -7.79 14.01 -21.27
C ALA A 94 -8.99 14.97 -21.07
N SER A 95 -10.21 14.45 -21.14
CA SER A 95 -11.46 15.16 -20.88
C SER A 95 -11.84 15.26 -19.39
N TRP A 96 -11.14 14.56 -18.50
CA TRP A 96 -11.36 14.63 -17.07
C TRP A 96 -10.30 15.50 -16.40
N THR A 97 -10.76 16.35 -15.49
CA THR A 97 -9.90 17.10 -14.57
C THR A 97 -10.55 17.13 -13.19
N PRO A 98 -9.77 17.26 -12.10
CA PRO A 98 -10.33 17.49 -10.78
C PRO A 98 -11.26 18.71 -10.76
N PRO A 99 -12.36 18.67 -9.98
CA PRO A 99 -13.19 19.85 -9.74
C PRO A 99 -12.34 21.01 -9.20
N GLY A 100 -12.47 22.20 -9.78
CA GLY A 100 -11.76 23.41 -9.31
C GLY A 100 -10.30 23.55 -9.78
N TRP A 101 -9.78 22.65 -10.61
CA TRP A 101 -8.36 22.66 -11.04
C TRP A 101 -7.92 23.93 -11.79
N TYR A 102 -8.82 24.59 -12.53
CA TYR A 102 -8.50 25.76 -13.37
C TYR A 102 -8.72 27.12 -12.69
N LEU A 103 -8.81 27.17 -11.36
CA LEU A 103 -9.01 28.43 -10.62
C LEU A 103 -7.69 29.18 -10.29
N GLY A 104 -6.64 29.02 -11.11
CA GLY A 104 -5.32 29.62 -10.93
C GLY A 104 -4.85 30.42 -12.14
#